data_AF-A0A543K3N5-F1
#
_entry.id   AF-A0A543K3N5-F1
#
_cell.length_a   1.000
_cell.length_b   1.000
_cell.length_c   1.000
_cell.angle_alpha   90.00
_cell.angle_beta   90.00
_cell.angle_gamma   90.00
#
_symmetry.space_group_name_H-M   'P 1'
#
loop_
_entity.id
_entity.type
_entity.pdbx_description
1 polymer ?
#
loop_
_entity_poly.entity_id
_entity_poly.type
_entity_poly.pdbx_seq_one_letter_code
_entity_poly.pdbx_strand_id
1 'polypeptide(L)'
;MKNDTTILPFRQSETIVDPLTELAREGARRMLAEALKAEADAFVASFADEKLDDGRQRIVRHGLGPERQIQTGIGALNVQRPKVRDRMAALDPAQKIRFTSNILPKWARRSVSLDALLPVLYLKGISTGDFQEALSAIMGPDAPNLSPSVISRLTAGWQAEYDAWARRDLSARNYVYIWADGVYLQARMEENAECMLVIIGATPEGKKELIGFQVGLRESSQSWHELLSDLKARGLSVAPKIAVGDGALGFWNALDKAFGSTKHQRCWVHKVKNVLNCFPKQMAAAVKSDLDDIRLFRGLCGWLGFRSFACGTRCCAVG
;
A
#
# COMPACT_ATOMS: atom_id res chain seq x y z
N MET A 1 53.05 -39.71 5.62
CA MET A 1 52.47 -38.38 5.84
C MET A 1 51.38 -38.18 4.80
N LYS A 2 50.11 -38.14 5.20
CA LYS A 2 48.98 -37.86 4.29
C LYS A 2 48.86 -36.34 4.18
N ASN A 3 48.95 -35.81 2.96
CA ASN A 3 48.82 -34.39 2.68
C ASN A 3 47.34 -34.00 2.74
N ASP A 4 46.90 -33.44 3.86
CA ASP A 4 45.63 -32.73 3.98
C ASP A 4 45.78 -31.32 3.37
N THR A 5 45.66 -31.24 2.04
CA THR A 5 45.55 -29.94 1.38
C THR A 5 44.12 -29.44 1.56
N THR A 6 43.91 -28.57 2.55
CA THR A 6 42.64 -27.83 2.70
C THR A 6 42.50 -26.87 1.54
N ILE A 7 41.73 -27.25 0.52
CA ILE A 7 41.38 -26.37 -0.60
C ILE A 7 40.39 -25.32 -0.06
N LEU A 8 40.89 -24.15 0.29
CA LEU A 8 40.06 -22.98 0.55
C LEU A 8 39.67 -22.37 -0.81
N PRO A 9 38.39 -22.33 -1.20
CA PRO A 9 37.98 -21.71 -2.45
C PRO A 9 38.34 -20.22 -2.43
N PHE A 10 38.93 -19.73 -3.52
CA PHE A 10 39.25 -18.32 -3.70
C PHE A 10 37.95 -17.49 -3.64
N ARG A 11 37.92 -16.52 -2.71
CA ARG A 11 36.78 -15.60 -2.54
C ARG A 11 36.68 -14.68 -3.75
N GLN A 12 35.58 -14.76 -4.48
CA GLN A 12 35.23 -13.77 -5.51
C GLN A 12 34.82 -12.46 -4.84
N SER A 13 35.38 -11.35 -5.32
CA SER A 13 35.32 -9.99 -4.76
C SER A 13 33.93 -9.34 -4.75
N GLU A 14 32.91 -9.98 -5.31
CA GLU A 14 31.55 -9.43 -5.43
C GLU A 14 30.56 -9.94 -4.37
N THR A 15 31.00 -10.85 -3.48
CA THR A 15 30.15 -11.36 -2.40
C THR A 15 30.53 -10.70 -1.09
N ILE A 16 29.70 -9.77 -0.59
CA ILE A 16 29.81 -9.29 0.78
C ILE A 16 29.40 -10.45 1.69
N VAL A 17 30.38 -11.22 2.16
CA VAL A 17 30.17 -12.23 3.21
C VAL A 17 30.10 -11.48 4.53
N ASP A 18 28.89 -11.29 5.05
CA ASP A 18 28.66 -10.76 6.39
C ASP A 18 28.51 -11.92 7.40
N PRO A 19 29.53 -12.20 8.24
CA PRO A 19 29.47 -13.28 9.22
C PRO A 19 28.31 -13.13 10.22
N LEU A 20 27.89 -11.89 10.49
CA LEU A 20 26.76 -11.62 11.38
C LEU A 20 25.45 -12.13 10.77
N THR A 21 25.20 -11.77 9.50
CA THR A 21 24.02 -12.23 8.77
C THR A 21 24.01 -13.75 8.59
N GLU A 22 25.16 -14.39 8.32
CA GLU A 22 25.22 -15.85 8.21
C GLU A 22 24.91 -16.56 9.54
N LEU A 23 25.45 -16.06 10.65
CA LEU A 23 25.11 -16.58 11.99
C LEU A 23 23.62 -16.41 12.29
N ALA A 24 23.06 -15.24 11.95
CA ALA A 24 21.64 -14.96 12.13
C ALA A 24 20.75 -15.88 11.28
N ARG A 25 21.12 -16.16 10.01
CA ARG A 25 20.41 -17.08 9.12
C ARG A 25 20.39 -18.49 9.67
N GLU A 26 21.53 -19.01 10.12
CA GLU A 26 21.62 -20.35 10.69
C GLU A 26 20.81 -20.46 12.00
N GLY A 27 20.90 -19.45 12.87
CA GLY A 27 20.08 -19.36 14.08
C GLY A 27 18.58 -19.35 13.78
N ALA A 28 18.15 -18.51 12.83
CA ALA A 28 16.76 -18.42 12.39
C ALA A 28 16.26 -19.74 11.78
N ARG A 29 17.09 -20.43 10.98
CA ARG A 29 16.76 -21.73 10.38
C ARG A 29 16.47 -22.78 11.46
N ARG A 30 17.34 -22.89 12.48
CA ARG A 30 17.16 -23.83 13.59
C ARG A 30 15.93 -23.50 14.41
N MET A 31 15.75 -22.23 14.77
CA MET A 31 14.60 -21.76 15.54
C MET A 31 13.29 -22.02 14.82
N LEU A 32 13.23 -21.75 13.52
CA LEU A 32 12.05 -22.00 12.70
C LEU A 32 11.73 -23.49 12.57
N ALA A 33 12.75 -24.34 12.41
CA ALA A 33 12.56 -25.78 12.36
C ALA A 33 11.96 -26.32 13.68
N GLU A 34 12.47 -25.88 14.83
CA GLU A 34 11.92 -26.25 16.14
C GLU A 34 10.50 -25.69 16.35
N ALA A 35 10.23 -24.45 15.94
CA ALA A 35 8.89 -23.87 16.05
C ALA A 35 7.86 -24.62 15.19
N LEU A 36 8.22 -24.97 13.94
CA LEU A 36 7.36 -25.77 13.06
C LEU A 36 7.14 -27.17 13.62
N LYS A 37 8.19 -27.79 14.18
CA LYS A 37 8.07 -29.06 14.87
C LYS A 37 7.09 -28.94 16.02
N ALA A 38 7.27 -27.99 16.93
CA ALA A 38 6.39 -27.76 18.08
C ALA A 38 4.93 -27.52 17.67
N GLU A 39 4.68 -26.67 16.67
CA GLU A 39 3.32 -26.40 16.15
C GLU A 39 2.62 -27.69 15.72
N ALA A 40 3.34 -28.54 14.99
CA ALA A 40 2.75 -29.75 14.45
C ALA A 40 2.75 -30.93 15.46
N ASP A 41 3.55 -30.89 16.52
CA ASP A 41 3.39 -31.76 17.69
C ASP A 41 2.14 -31.38 18.49
N ALA A 42 1.93 -30.07 18.73
CA ALA A 42 0.73 -29.56 19.38
C ALA A 42 -0.54 -29.93 18.60
N PHE A 43 -0.49 -29.86 17.26
CA PHE A 43 -1.60 -30.31 16.42
C PHE A 43 -1.87 -31.82 16.55
N VAL A 44 -0.85 -32.68 16.65
CA VAL A 44 -1.07 -34.12 16.86
C VAL A 44 -1.65 -34.36 18.26
N ALA A 45 -1.14 -33.65 19.27
CA ALA A 45 -1.61 -33.77 20.65
C ALA A 45 -3.08 -33.33 20.81
N SER A 46 -3.56 -32.37 20.03
CA SER A 46 -4.98 -31.97 20.07
C SER A 46 -5.95 -33.05 19.58
N PHE A 47 -5.44 -34.10 18.92
CA PHE A 47 -6.21 -35.28 18.50
C PHE A 47 -5.70 -36.56 19.19
N ALA A 48 -5.22 -36.45 20.44
CA ALA A 48 -4.73 -37.60 21.22
C ALA A 48 -5.82 -38.65 21.50
N ASP A 49 -7.05 -38.20 21.72
CA ASP A 49 -8.19 -39.07 22.04
C ASP A 49 -8.79 -39.76 20.80
N GLU A 50 -8.48 -39.26 19.60
CA GLU A 50 -8.93 -39.82 18.33
C GLU A 50 -8.10 -41.05 17.96
N LYS A 51 -8.65 -42.22 18.27
CA LYS A 51 -8.07 -43.52 17.93
C LYS A 51 -8.88 -44.20 16.84
N LEU A 52 -8.20 -45.00 16.04
CA LEU A 52 -8.81 -45.93 15.10
C LEU A 52 -9.39 -47.13 15.85
N ASP A 53 -10.22 -47.92 15.17
CA ASP A 53 -10.80 -49.16 15.70
C ASP A 53 -9.72 -50.18 16.15
N ASP A 54 -8.51 -50.08 15.58
CA ASP A 54 -7.34 -50.90 15.94
C ASP A 54 -6.56 -50.36 17.16
N GLY A 55 -7.07 -49.32 17.84
CA GLY A 55 -6.48 -48.69 19.01
C GLY A 55 -5.29 -47.77 18.72
N ARG A 56 -4.85 -47.65 17.45
CA ARG A 56 -3.77 -46.74 17.08
C ARG A 56 -4.28 -45.31 16.97
N GLN A 57 -3.41 -44.35 17.25
CA GLN A 57 -3.74 -42.94 17.07
C GLN A 57 -4.03 -42.63 15.59
N ARG A 58 -5.14 -41.91 15.36
CA ARG A 58 -5.62 -41.55 14.02
C ARG A 58 -4.69 -40.55 13.35
N ILE A 59 -4.29 -39.51 14.08
CA ILE A 59 -3.45 -38.42 13.57
C ILE A 59 -2.01 -38.63 14.03
N VAL A 60 -1.05 -38.70 13.10
CA VAL A 60 0.36 -38.95 13.42
C VAL A 60 1.32 -38.09 12.59
N ARG A 61 2.54 -37.94 13.08
CA ARG A 61 3.67 -37.42 12.30
C ARG A 61 3.94 -38.28 11.07
N HIS A 62 4.27 -37.63 9.96
CA HIS A 62 4.59 -38.28 8.69
C HIS A 62 5.82 -37.66 8.02
N GLY A 63 6.84 -37.40 8.84
CA GLY A 63 8.12 -36.83 8.41
C GLY A 63 8.01 -35.39 7.92
N LEU A 64 8.90 -35.04 7.00
CA LEU A 64 9.05 -33.69 6.47
C LEU A 64 8.71 -33.66 4.97
N GLY A 65 8.23 -32.51 4.50
CA GLY A 65 8.10 -32.22 3.08
C GLY A 65 9.46 -31.94 2.42
N PRO A 66 9.48 -31.76 1.09
CA PRO A 66 10.69 -31.32 0.41
C PRO A 66 11.17 -29.99 0.97
N GLU A 67 12.49 -29.83 1.00
CA GLU A 67 13.09 -28.55 1.35
C GLU A 67 12.72 -27.50 0.31
N ARG A 68 12.45 -26.29 0.78
CA ARG A 68 12.23 -25.14 -0.07
C ARG A 68 12.82 -23.91 0.56
N GLN A 69 13.25 -22.99 -0.29
CA GLN A 69 13.79 -21.72 0.12
C GLN A 69 12.68 -20.67 0.30
N ILE A 70 12.73 -19.93 1.40
CA ILE A 70 11.84 -18.81 1.72
C ILE A 70 12.69 -17.55 1.85
N GLN A 71 12.35 -16.51 1.09
CA GLN A 71 13.04 -15.22 1.16
C GLN A 71 12.54 -14.41 2.37
N THR A 72 13.47 -13.91 3.18
CA THR A 72 13.18 -13.11 4.38
C THR A 72 14.03 -11.83 4.39
N GLY A 73 13.79 -10.94 5.34
CA GLY A 73 14.57 -9.69 5.47
C GLY A 73 16.06 -9.92 5.77
N ILE A 74 16.43 -11.08 6.30
CA ILE A 74 17.84 -11.46 6.52
C ILE A 74 18.39 -12.29 5.35
N GLY A 75 17.64 -12.46 4.26
CA GLY A 75 17.97 -13.31 3.12
C GLY A 75 17.21 -14.64 3.10
N ALA A 76 17.72 -15.57 2.30
CA ALA A 76 17.03 -16.80 1.98
C ALA A 76 17.22 -17.88 3.07
N LEU A 77 16.11 -18.47 3.53
CA LEU A 77 16.12 -19.55 4.53
C LEU A 77 15.61 -20.85 3.91
N ASN A 78 16.37 -21.94 4.07
CA ASN A 78 15.94 -23.29 3.69
C ASN A 78 15.08 -23.89 4.78
N VAL A 79 13.86 -24.28 4.44
CA VAL A 79 12.86 -24.78 5.40
C VAL A 79 12.23 -26.07 4.91
N GLN A 80 11.96 -26.98 5.85
CA GLN A 80 11.22 -28.20 5.62
C GLN A 80 9.94 -28.17 6.43
N ARG A 81 8.81 -28.38 5.76
CA ARG A 81 7.50 -28.35 6.41
C ARG A 81 7.21 -29.70 7.09
N PRO A 82 6.78 -29.72 8.36
CA PRO A 82 6.27 -30.93 9.00
C PRO A 82 4.99 -31.46 8.32
N LYS A 83 4.95 -32.77 8.13
CA LYS A 83 3.79 -33.47 7.61
C LYS A 83 3.10 -34.22 8.75
N VAL A 84 1.77 -34.12 8.74
CA VAL A 84 0.89 -34.89 9.60
C VAL A 84 -0.03 -35.70 8.68
N ARG A 85 -0.26 -36.95 9.04
CA ARG A 85 -1.11 -37.88 8.30
C ARG A 85 -2.30 -38.27 9.16
N ASP A 86 -3.49 -38.13 8.59
CA ASP A 86 -4.69 -38.82 9.05
C ASP A 86 -4.67 -40.26 8.51
N ARG A 87 -4.70 -41.24 9.41
CA ARG A 87 -4.68 -42.67 9.10
C ARG A 87 -6.08 -43.23 8.83
N MET A 88 -7.15 -42.48 9.09
CA MET A 88 -8.50 -42.95 8.82
C MET A 88 -8.71 -43.17 7.32
N ALA A 89 -9.20 -44.36 6.97
CA ALA A 89 -9.65 -44.68 5.63
C ALA A 89 -11.02 -44.01 5.38
N ALA A 90 -11.04 -42.69 5.25
CA ALA A 90 -12.26 -41.96 4.94
C ALA A 90 -12.66 -42.18 3.47
N LEU A 91 -13.90 -42.64 3.23
CA LEU A 91 -14.52 -42.72 1.89
C LEU A 91 -14.78 -41.32 1.31
N ASP A 92 -15.00 -40.32 2.16
CA ASP A 92 -15.20 -38.91 1.78
C ASP A 92 -13.95 -38.06 2.09
N PRO A 93 -13.34 -37.39 1.09
CA PRO A 93 -12.23 -36.46 1.28
C PRO A 93 -12.49 -35.31 2.27
N ALA A 94 -13.75 -34.94 2.52
CA ALA A 94 -14.12 -33.86 3.44
C ALA A 94 -13.93 -34.24 4.92
N GLN A 95 -13.96 -35.53 5.24
CA GLN A 95 -13.80 -36.04 6.61
C GLN A 95 -12.32 -36.21 7.04
N LYS A 96 -11.37 -35.97 6.11
CA LYS A 96 -9.93 -36.03 6.40
C LYS A 96 -9.46 -34.78 7.14
N ILE A 97 -8.87 -34.99 8.30
CA ILE A 97 -8.24 -33.92 9.07
C ILE A 97 -6.93 -33.51 8.37
N ARG A 98 -6.79 -32.23 8.02
CA ARG A 98 -5.62 -31.70 7.31
C ARG A 98 -4.86 -30.71 8.16
N PHE A 99 -3.61 -31.02 8.47
CA PHE A 99 -2.69 -30.05 9.04
C PHE A 99 -2.30 -29.00 8.00
N THR A 100 -2.38 -27.73 8.38
CA THR A 100 -1.78 -26.58 7.68
C THR A 100 -1.06 -25.74 8.72
N SER A 101 0.20 -25.45 8.48
CA SER A 101 1.00 -24.63 9.38
C SER A 101 0.57 -23.17 9.27
N ASN A 102 0.40 -22.51 10.41
CA ASN A 102 0.16 -21.08 10.50
C ASN A 102 1.48 -20.31 10.36
N ILE A 103 2.57 -20.86 10.89
CA ILE A 103 3.92 -20.27 10.78
C ILE A 103 4.43 -20.30 9.33
N LEU A 104 4.23 -21.42 8.62
CA LEU A 104 4.69 -21.63 7.24
C LEU A 104 3.53 -22.04 6.33
N PRO A 105 2.78 -21.07 5.78
CA PRO A 105 1.66 -21.33 4.87
C PRO A 105 2.06 -22.17 3.64
N LYS A 106 1.08 -22.88 3.09
CA LYS A 106 1.27 -23.62 1.83
C LYS A 106 1.69 -22.64 0.74
N TRP A 107 2.71 -23.01 -0.01
CA TRP A 107 3.26 -22.21 -1.13
C TRP A 107 3.90 -20.86 -0.77
N ALA A 108 4.08 -20.53 0.52
CA ALA A 108 4.89 -19.39 0.90
C ALA A 108 6.27 -19.47 0.20
N ARG A 109 6.69 -18.36 -0.41
CA ARG A 109 8.00 -18.18 -1.05
C ARG A 109 8.81 -17.04 -0.41
N ARG A 110 8.13 -16.18 0.35
CA ARG A 110 8.71 -15.04 1.06
C ARG A 110 7.93 -14.68 2.31
N SER A 111 8.56 -13.92 3.19
CA SER A 111 7.92 -13.30 4.37
C SER A 111 6.96 -12.18 3.97
N VAL A 112 5.90 -11.99 4.76
CA VAL A 112 4.89 -10.92 4.56
C VAL A 112 5.52 -9.53 4.58
N SER A 113 6.54 -9.30 5.40
CA SER A 113 7.27 -8.02 5.45
C SER A 113 7.95 -7.69 4.12
N LEU A 114 8.40 -8.70 3.39
CA LEU A 114 9.03 -8.50 2.08
C LEU A 114 7.99 -8.21 1.00
N ASP A 115 6.81 -8.85 1.05
CA ASP A 115 5.68 -8.49 0.19
C ASP A 115 5.24 -7.04 0.43
N ALA A 116 5.22 -6.59 1.69
CA ALA A 116 4.85 -5.23 2.06
C ALA A 116 5.87 -4.16 1.64
N LEU A 117 7.15 -4.54 1.49
CA LEU A 117 8.22 -3.61 1.08
C LEU A 117 8.04 -3.15 -0.37
N LEU A 118 7.57 -4.01 -1.26
CA LEU A 118 7.45 -3.70 -2.69
C LEU A 118 6.50 -2.51 -2.99
N PRO A 119 5.28 -2.44 -2.43
CA PRO A 119 4.46 -1.24 -2.50
C PRO A 119 5.19 0.02 -2.02
N VAL A 120 5.95 -0.09 -0.92
CA VAL A 120 6.66 1.07 -0.36
C VAL A 120 7.73 1.59 -1.32
N LEU A 121 8.54 0.70 -1.91
CA LEU A 121 9.55 1.09 -2.89
C LEU A 121 8.92 1.74 -4.12
N TYR A 122 7.77 1.21 -4.58
CA TYR A 122 7.02 1.77 -5.69
C TYR A 122 6.51 3.18 -5.38
N LEU A 123 5.89 3.37 -4.21
CA LEU A 123 5.41 4.67 -3.73
C LEU A 123 6.55 5.68 -3.48
N LYS A 124 7.75 5.20 -3.18
CA LYS A 124 8.96 6.04 -3.06
C LYS A 124 9.56 6.42 -4.41
N GLY A 125 8.99 5.96 -5.52
CA GLY A 125 9.39 6.34 -6.88
C GLY A 125 10.58 5.56 -7.42
N ILE A 126 10.93 4.42 -6.82
CA ILE A 126 11.94 3.54 -7.41
C ILE A 126 11.33 2.89 -8.65
N SER A 127 12.09 2.83 -9.75
CA SER A 127 11.63 2.15 -10.97
C SER A 127 11.48 0.65 -10.72
N THR A 128 10.46 0.03 -11.30
CA THR A 128 10.25 -1.42 -11.17
C THR A 128 11.42 -2.24 -11.72
N GLY A 129 12.16 -1.70 -12.70
CA GLY A 129 13.38 -2.30 -13.23
C GLY A 129 14.56 -2.25 -12.25
N ASP A 130 14.60 -1.23 -11.39
CA ASP A 130 15.70 -0.99 -10.44
C ASP A 130 15.44 -1.70 -9.10
N PHE A 131 14.28 -2.33 -8.90
CA PHE A 131 13.93 -3.02 -7.65
C PHE A 131 14.88 -4.18 -7.37
N GLN A 132 15.25 -4.93 -8.40
CA GLN A 132 16.14 -6.08 -8.23
C GLN A 132 17.53 -5.63 -7.79
N GLU A 133 18.04 -4.53 -8.34
CA GLU A 133 19.32 -3.92 -7.95
C GLU A 133 19.25 -3.32 -6.54
N ALA A 134 18.19 -2.56 -6.24
CA ALA A 134 18.01 -1.94 -4.92
C ALA A 134 17.89 -3.00 -3.80
N LEU A 135 17.28 -4.15 -4.09
CA LEU A 135 17.05 -5.20 -3.11
C LEU A 135 18.17 -6.24 -3.09
N SER A 136 18.96 -6.41 -4.15
CA SER A 136 20.12 -7.31 -4.14
C SER A 136 21.20 -6.85 -3.16
N ALA A 137 21.35 -5.53 -2.99
CA ALA A 137 22.25 -4.96 -2.00
C ALA A 137 21.93 -5.37 -0.55
N ILE A 138 20.66 -5.67 -0.25
CA ILE A 138 20.19 -6.01 1.10
C ILE A 138 19.96 -7.52 1.25
N MET A 139 19.43 -8.18 0.22
CA MET A 139 19.02 -9.58 0.27
C MET A 139 20.03 -10.55 -0.36
N GLY A 140 21.08 -10.05 -0.99
CA GLY A 140 22.08 -10.81 -1.71
C GLY A 140 21.84 -10.88 -3.23
N PRO A 141 22.84 -11.35 -3.99
CA PRO A 141 22.83 -11.35 -5.46
C PRO A 141 21.67 -12.14 -6.07
N ASP A 142 21.21 -13.19 -5.38
CA ASP A 142 20.11 -14.04 -5.81
C ASP A 142 18.80 -13.62 -5.17
N ALA A 143 18.25 -12.43 -5.45
CA ALA A 143 16.90 -12.06 -5.00
C ALA A 143 15.83 -12.65 -5.96
N PRO A 144 15.65 -13.99 -6.04
CA PRO A 144 15.15 -14.68 -7.22
C PRO A 144 13.61 -14.55 -7.35
N ASN A 145 12.96 -14.06 -6.30
CA ASN A 145 11.52 -14.00 -6.16
C ASN A 145 10.98 -12.58 -6.42
N LEU A 146 11.80 -11.66 -6.91
CA LEU A 146 11.42 -10.28 -7.25
C LEU A 146 11.43 -10.03 -8.75
N SER A 147 10.89 -10.99 -9.51
CA SER A 147 10.77 -10.87 -10.95
C SER A 147 9.78 -9.76 -11.35
N PRO A 148 9.90 -9.19 -12.56
CA PRO A 148 8.91 -8.28 -13.13
C PRO A 148 7.47 -8.83 -13.08
N SER A 149 7.30 -10.15 -13.17
CA SER A 149 6.01 -10.82 -13.08
C SER A 149 5.35 -10.73 -11.69
N VAL A 150 6.13 -10.65 -10.61
CA VAL A 150 5.59 -10.39 -9.26
C VAL A 150 5.05 -8.97 -9.16
N ILE A 151 5.80 -8.01 -9.70
CA ILE A 151 5.41 -6.60 -9.72
C ILE A 151 4.12 -6.44 -10.53
N SER A 152 4.06 -7.03 -11.73
CA SER A 152 2.85 -7.03 -12.57
C SER A 152 1.61 -7.59 -11.84
N ARG A 153 1.79 -8.63 -11.01
CA ARG A 153 0.69 -9.18 -10.20
C ARG A 153 0.27 -8.24 -9.08
N LEU A 154 1.22 -7.57 -8.42
CA LEU A 154 0.91 -6.58 -7.37
C LEU A 154 0.17 -5.37 -7.96
N THR A 155 0.66 -4.85 -9.09
CA THR A 155 0.01 -3.73 -9.79
C THR A 155 -1.38 -4.13 -10.29
N ALA A 156 -1.58 -5.37 -10.74
CA ALA A 156 -2.91 -5.88 -11.10
C ALA A 156 -3.85 -5.94 -9.88
N GLY A 157 -3.34 -6.31 -8.71
CA GLY A 157 -4.09 -6.24 -7.45
C GLY A 157 -4.53 -4.81 -7.12
N TRP A 158 -3.61 -3.85 -7.18
CA TRP A 158 -3.94 -2.44 -6.95
C TRP A 158 -4.90 -1.88 -7.99
N GLN A 159 -4.79 -2.32 -9.25
CA GLN A 159 -5.74 -1.94 -10.29
C GLN A 159 -7.15 -2.43 -9.94
N ALA A 160 -7.29 -3.66 -9.44
CA ALA A 160 -8.59 -4.19 -9.01
C ALA A 160 -9.14 -3.43 -7.78
N GLU A 161 -8.28 -3.09 -6.82
CA GLU A 161 -8.66 -2.26 -5.66
C GLU A 161 -9.09 -0.86 -6.08
N TYR A 162 -8.35 -0.24 -7.01
CA TYR A 162 -8.69 1.05 -7.59
C TYR A 162 -10.02 0.99 -8.34
N ASP A 163 -10.24 -0.01 -9.18
CA ASP A 163 -11.48 -0.19 -9.92
C ASP A 163 -12.68 -0.36 -8.98
N ALA A 164 -12.51 -1.13 -7.90
CA ALA A 164 -13.53 -1.29 -6.87
C ALA A 164 -13.80 0.03 -6.12
N TRP A 165 -12.75 0.75 -5.75
CA TRP A 165 -12.84 2.06 -5.09
C TRP A 165 -13.49 3.10 -6.01
N ALA A 166 -13.16 3.11 -7.30
CA ALA A 166 -13.67 4.03 -8.28
C ALA A 166 -15.18 3.81 -8.49
N ARG A 167 -15.68 2.57 -8.40
CA ARG A 167 -17.11 2.22 -8.55
C ARG A 167 -17.88 2.12 -7.22
N ARG A 168 -17.25 2.42 -6.08
CA ARG A 168 -17.88 2.25 -4.77
C ARG A 168 -19.15 3.10 -4.62
N ASP A 169 -20.09 2.61 -3.84
CA ASP A 169 -21.32 3.32 -3.50
C ASP A 169 -21.05 4.51 -2.56
N LEU A 170 -21.62 5.66 -2.91
CA LEU A 170 -21.57 6.93 -2.18
C LEU A 170 -22.95 7.31 -1.61
N SER A 171 -23.99 6.48 -1.76
CA SER A 171 -25.36 6.74 -1.31
C SER A 171 -25.46 7.08 0.18
N ALA A 172 -24.69 6.39 1.02
CA ALA A 172 -24.64 6.61 2.46
C ALA A 172 -23.69 7.74 2.89
N ARG A 173 -23.01 8.41 1.95
CA ARG A 173 -22.00 9.44 2.26
C ARG A 173 -22.65 10.83 2.25
N ASN A 174 -22.30 11.61 3.26
CA ASN A 174 -22.64 13.01 3.36
C ASN A 174 -21.36 13.81 3.57
N TYR A 175 -21.11 14.81 2.73
CA TYR A 175 -19.95 15.68 2.85
C TYR A 175 -20.41 17.12 3.07
N VAL A 176 -19.99 17.74 4.17
CA VAL A 176 -20.36 19.13 4.48
C VAL A 176 -19.52 20.10 3.65
N TYR A 177 -18.24 19.78 3.47
CA TYR A 177 -17.30 20.54 2.66
C TYR A 177 -16.67 19.64 1.61
N ILE A 178 -16.44 20.17 0.41
CA ILE A 178 -15.57 19.54 -0.60
C ILE A 178 -14.46 20.49 -1.01
N TRP A 179 -13.28 19.93 -1.32
CA TRP A 179 -12.15 20.62 -1.93
C TRP A 179 -11.89 20.02 -3.29
N ALA A 180 -11.77 20.87 -4.30
CA ALA A 180 -11.42 20.49 -5.65
C ALA A 180 -10.08 21.12 -6.03
N ASP A 181 -9.18 20.32 -6.58
CA ASP A 181 -7.85 20.76 -7.01
C ASP A 181 -7.38 20.04 -8.26
N GLY A 182 -6.53 20.69 -9.05
CA GLY A 182 -5.87 20.15 -10.24
C GLY A 182 -4.39 19.89 -9.94
N VAL A 183 -3.99 18.63 -9.89
CA VAL A 183 -2.61 18.22 -9.62
C VAL A 183 -1.93 17.84 -10.93
N TYR A 184 -0.94 18.63 -11.33
CA TYR A 184 -0.13 18.32 -12.51
C TYR A 184 0.92 17.27 -12.19
N LEU A 185 0.86 16.13 -12.89
CA LEU A 185 1.79 15.02 -12.75
C LEU A 185 2.54 14.83 -14.06
N GLN A 186 3.86 14.92 -14.00
CA GLN A 186 4.72 14.56 -15.13
C GLN A 186 5.07 13.08 -15.03
N ALA A 187 4.42 12.25 -15.85
CA ALA A 187 4.82 10.86 -16.00
C ALA A 187 6.16 10.77 -16.73
N ARG A 188 6.96 9.75 -16.37
CA ARG A 188 8.28 9.52 -16.98
C ARG A 188 8.09 9.11 -18.45
N MET A 189 8.81 9.76 -19.35
CA MET A 189 8.74 9.58 -20.81
C MET A 189 7.48 10.10 -21.52
N GLU A 190 6.53 10.71 -20.80
CA GLU A 190 5.45 11.47 -21.45
C GLU A 190 5.94 12.86 -21.84
N GLU A 191 5.51 13.37 -22.99
CA GLU A 191 5.92 14.70 -23.48
C GLU A 191 5.27 15.83 -22.67
N ASN A 192 4.09 15.59 -22.09
CA ASN A 192 3.29 16.59 -21.40
C ASN A 192 2.89 16.13 -20.00
N ALA A 193 2.80 17.09 -19.07
CA ALA A 193 2.24 16.84 -17.74
C ALA A 193 0.72 16.64 -17.85
N GLU A 194 0.21 15.56 -17.28
CA GLU A 194 -1.23 15.31 -17.18
C GLU A 194 -1.80 16.03 -15.95
N CYS A 195 -3.05 16.47 -16.06
CA CYS A 195 -3.75 17.14 -14.96
C CYS A 195 -4.70 16.15 -14.28
N MET A 196 -4.38 15.77 -13.05
CA MET A 196 -5.26 14.94 -12.23
C MET A 196 -6.21 15.83 -11.42
N LEU A 197 -7.49 15.75 -11.72
CA LEU A 197 -8.55 16.44 -10.98
C LEU A 197 -8.88 15.64 -9.72
N VAL A 198 -8.85 16.27 -8.55
CA VAL A 198 -9.01 15.61 -7.26
C VAL A 198 -10.13 16.28 -6.48
N ILE A 199 -11.03 15.47 -5.90
CA ILE A 199 -12.07 15.93 -4.96
C ILE A 199 -11.91 15.23 -3.62
N ILE A 200 -11.72 16.01 -2.56
CA ILE A 200 -11.70 15.55 -1.16
C ILE A 200 -12.93 16.10 -0.44
N GLY A 201 -13.58 15.29 0.37
CA GLY A 201 -14.74 15.68 1.18
C GLY A 201 -14.43 15.63 2.66
N ALA A 202 -15.12 16.46 3.45
CA ALA A 202 -15.18 16.31 4.90
C ALA A 202 -16.58 15.84 5.31
N THR A 203 -16.65 14.74 6.05
CA THR A 203 -17.89 14.26 6.66
C THR A 203 -18.36 15.21 7.78
N PRO A 204 -19.62 15.11 8.26
CA PRO A 204 -20.10 15.92 9.38
C PRO A 204 -19.27 15.79 10.65
N GLU A 205 -18.60 14.65 10.84
CA GLU A 205 -17.70 14.36 11.96
C GLU A 205 -16.30 14.98 11.77
N GLY A 206 -16.05 15.65 10.65
CA GLY A 206 -14.77 16.28 10.33
C GLY A 206 -13.73 15.34 9.73
N LYS A 207 -14.09 14.10 9.38
CA LYS A 207 -13.19 13.16 8.72
C LYS A 207 -13.03 13.54 7.25
N LYS A 208 -11.79 13.68 6.79
CA LYS A 208 -11.47 13.93 5.38
C LYS A 208 -11.38 12.61 4.61
N GLU A 209 -12.03 12.52 3.46
CA GLU A 209 -12.00 11.35 2.59
C GLU A 209 -11.77 11.80 1.14
N LEU A 210 -10.88 11.12 0.41
CA LEU A 210 -10.79 11.28 -1.04
C LEU A 210 -12.10 10.74 -1.64
N ILE A 211 -12.87 11.58 -2.33
CA ILE A 211 -14.18 11.21 -2.89
C ILE A 211 -14.00 10.60 -4.28
N GLY A 212 -13.20 11.26 -5.12
CA GLY A 212 -12.95 10.86 -6.48
C GLY A 212 -11.75 11.62 -7.05
N PHE A 213 -11.12 11.02 -8.06
CA PHE A 213 -10.17 11.72 -8.91
C PHE A 213 -10.30 11.21 -10.35
N GLN A 214 -9.89 12.03 -11.31
CA GLN A 214 -9.88 11.67 -12.72
C GLN A 214 -8.65 12.29 -13.37
N VAL A 215 -7.97 11.50 -14.22
CA VAL A 215 -6.90 12.03 -15.08
C VAL A 215 -7.56 12.73 -16.26
N GLY A 216 -7.24 14.01 -16.43
CA GLY A 216 -7.67 14.83 -17.56
C GLY A 216 -6.49 15.41 -18.31
N LEU A 217 -6.68 15.70 -19.59
CA LEU A 217 -5.68 16.40 -20.41
C LEU A 217 -5.41 17.82 -19.88
N ARG A 218 -6.44 18.49 -19.33
CA ARG A 218 -6.42 19.84 -18.73
C ARG A 218 -7.58 19.99 -17.72
N GLU A 219 -7.61 21.10 -16.97
CA GLU A 219 -8.76 21.54 -16.15
C GLU A 219 -9.95 22.01 -17.00
N SER A 220 -10.44 21.16 -17.90
CA SER A 220 -11.58 21.49 -18.74
C SER A 220 -12.88 21.42 -17.93
N SER A 221 -13.86 22.25 -18.30
CA SER A 221 -15.20 22.17 -17.70
C SER A 221 -15.84 20.79 -17.92
N GLN A 222 -15.50 20.12 -19.02
CA GLN A 222 -16.00 18.80 -19.36
C GLN A 222 -15.46 17.73 -18.39
N SER A 223 -14.15 17.73 -18.11
CA SER A 223 -13.53 16.77 -17.19
C SER A 223 -14.06 16.92 -15.76
N TRP A 224 -14.30 18.16 -15.30
CA TRP A 224 -14.98 18.38 -14.02
C TRP A 224 -16.43 17.91 -14.02
N HIS A 225 -17.14 18.10 -15.13
CA HIS A 225 -18.52 17.63 -15.26
C HIS A 225 -18.61 16.11 -15.24
N GLU A 226 -17.71 15.41 -15.94
CA GLU A 226 -17.60 13.94 -15.92
C GLU A 226 -17.35 13.43 -14.51
N LEU A 227 -16.34 13.96 -13.82
CA LEU A 227 -16.03 13.55 -12.45
C LEU A 227 -17.21 13.77 -11.51
N LEU A 228 -17.84 14.96 -11.52
CA LEU A 228 -18.99 15.25 -10.66
C LEU A 228 -20.23 14.42 -11.02
N SER A 229 -20.43 14.11 -12.31
CA SER A 229 -21.53 13.26 -12.76
C SER A 229 -21.32 11.81 -12.35
N ASP A 230 -20.08 11.31 -12.40
CA ASP A 230 -19.71 10.00 -11.87
C ASP A 230 -19.96 9.93 -10.34
N LEU A 231 -19.59 10.98 -9.58
CA LEU A 231 -19.91 11.02 -8.14
C LEU A 231 -21.40 10.87 -7.87
N LYS A 232 -22.24 11.56 -8.66
CA LYS A 232 -23.70 11.47 -8.55
C LYS A 232 -24.22 10.09 -8.95
N ALA A 233 -23.70 9.53 -10.04
CA ALA A 233 -24.09 8.19 -10.52
C ALA A 233 -23.76 7.11 -9.48
N ARG A 234 -22.68 7.29 -8.72
CA ARG A 234 -22.31 6.45 -7.57
C ARG A 234 -23.17 6.65 -6.32
N GLY A 235 -24.14 7.57 -6.35
CA GLY A 235 -25.09 7.78 -5.26
C GLY A 235 -24.83 9.01 -4.39
N LEU A 236 -23.84 9.86 -4.70
CA LEU A 236 -23.64 11.11 -3.96
C LEU A 236 -24.79 12.10 -4.25
N SER A 237 -25.88 11.93 -3.52
CA SER A 237 -27.15 12.64 -3.72
C SER A 237 -27.24 13.93 -2.92
N VAL A 238 -26.62 13.96 -1.74
CA VAL A 238 -26.62 15.12 -0.86
C VAL A 238 -25.57 16.12 -1.35
N ALA A 239 -26.04 17.30 -1.75
CA ALA A 239 -25.18 18.40 -2.13
C ALA A 239 -24.34 18.88 -0.93
N PRO A 240 -23.01 19.06 -1.10
CA PRO A 240 -22.19 19.68 -0.08
C PRO A 240 -22.66 21.09 0.25
N LYS A 241 -22.42 21.57 1.47
CA LYS A 241 -22.80 22.94 1.84
C LYS A 241 -21.87 23.96 1.19
N ILE A 242 -20.57 23.64 1.14
CA ILE A 242 -19.53 24.52 0.60
C ILE A 242 -18.56 23.69 -0.25
N ALA A 243 -18.26 24.20 -1.45
CA ALA A 243 -17.17 23.73 -2.27
C ALA A 243 -16.04 24.77 -2.28
N VAL A 244 -14.82 24.28 -2.09
CA VAL A 244 -13.60 25.08 -2.06
C VAL A 244 -12.73 24.69 -3.25
N GLY A 245 -12.44 25.62 -4.14
CA GLY A 245 -11.63 25.36 -5.34
C GLY A 245 -10.79 26.56 -5.74
N ASP A 246 -9.95 26.37 -6.74
CA ASP A 246 -9.21 27.47 -7.35
C ASP A 246 -10.10 28.37 -8.22
N GLY A 247 -9.48 29.44 -8.74
CA GLY A 247 -9.86 30.40 -9.77
C GLY A 247 -10.65 29.87 -10.97
N ALA A 248 -10.39 28.62 -11.37
CA ALA A 248 -10.81 28.05 -12.65
C ALA A 248 -12.35 27.98 -12.80
N LEU A 249 -12.87 28.65 -13.85
CA LEU A 249 -14.30 28.69 -14.17
C LEU A 249 -14.88 27.32 -14.51
N GLY A 250 -14.06 26.40 -15.03
CA GLY A 250 -14.50 25.07 -15.45
C GLY A 250 -15.10 24.24 -14.32
N PHE A 251 -14.50 24.29 -13.12
CA PHE A 251 -15.01 23.60 -11.95
C PHE A 251 -16.35 24.19 -11.48
N TRP A 252 -16.43 25.51 -11.34
CA TRP A 252 -17.64 26.18 -10.85
C TRP A 252 -18.84 25.96 -11.77
N ASN A 253 -18.65 26.07 -13.08
CA ASN A 253 -19.71 25.80 -14.06
C ASN A 253 -20.20 24.34 -14.00
N ALA A 254 -19.30 23.38 -13.76
CA ALA A 254 -19.66 21.98 -13.60
C ALA A 254 -20.35 21.72 -12.25
N LEU A 255 -19.90 22.39 -11.20
CA LEU A 255 -20.48 22.31 -9.86
C LEU A 255 -21.89 22.87 -9.82
N ASP A 256 -22.17 24.02 -10.45
CA ASP A 256 -23.52 24.60 -10.50
C ASP A 256 -24.53 23.65 -11.16
N LYS A 257 -24.10 22.94 -12.21
CA LYS A 257 -24.91 21.92 -12.88
C LYS A 257 -25.11 20.67 -12.03
N ALA A 258 -24.09 20.25 -11.30
CA ALA A 258 -24.16 19.04 -10.47
C ALA A 258 -24.88 19.30 -9.14
N PHE A 259 -24.53 20.35 -8.42
CA PHE A 259 -24.98 20.63 -7.06
C PHE A 259 -25.26 22.13 -6.87
N GLY A 260 -26.26 22.68 -7.58
CA GLY A 260 -26.55 24.12 -7.61
C GLY A 260 -26.93 24.78 -6.28
N SER A 261 -27.14 24.03 -5.20
CA SER A 261 -27.31 24.58 -3.83
C SER A 261 -25.98 24.75 -3.08
N THR A 262 -24.87 24.24 -3.62
CA THR A 262 -23.54 24.29 -2.99
C THR A 262 -22.97 25.69 -3.08
N LYS A 263 -22.54 26.26 -1.95
CA LYS A 263 -21.91 27.58 -1.94
C LYS A 263 -20.46 27.51 -2.43
N HIS A 264 -20.06 28.51 -3.21
CA HIS A 264 -18.72 28.62 -3.74
C HIS A 264 -17.79 29.35 -2.76
N GLN A 265 -16.62 28.80 -2.52
CA GLN A 265 -15.56 29.44 -1.77
C GLN A 265 -14.23 29.30 -2.52
N ARG A 266 -13.50 30.41 -2.68
CA ARG A 266 -12.13 30.36 -3.22
C ARG A 266 -11.19 29.76 -2.18
N CYS A 267 -10.29 28.89 -2.63
CA CYS A 267 -9.24 28.34 -1.78
C CYS A 267 -8.28 29.45 -1.32
N TRP A 268 -8.13 29.62 0.00
CA TRP A 268 -7.24 30.64 0.56
C TRP A 268 -5.78 30.39 0.21
N VAL A 269 -5.36 29.11 0.10
CA VAL A 269 -3.99 28.75 -0.29
C VAL A 269 -3.68 29.28 -1.69
N HIS A 270 -4.55 29.02 -2.66
CA HIS A 270 -4.40 29.54 -4.02
C HIS A 270 -4.53 31.06 -4.07
N LYS A 271 -5.45 31.64 -3.30
CA LYS A 271 -5.60 33.10 -3.23
C LYS A 271 -4.34 33.78 -2.70
N VAL A 272 -3.75 33.28 -1.61
CA VAL A 272 -2.50 33.79 -1.06
C VAL A 272 -1.37 33.65 -2.08
N LYS A 273 -1.23 32.48 -2.72
CA LYS A 273 -0.23 32.28 -3.77
C LYS A 273 -0.39 33.29 -4.93
N ASN A 274 -1.62 33.51 -5.38
CA ASN A 274 -1.91 34.45 -6.46
C ASN A 274 -1.58 35.89 -6.06
N VAL A 275 -1.88 36.29 -4.82
CA VAL A 275 -1.51 37.62 -4.29
C VAL A 275 0.01 37.75 -4.20
N LEU A 276 0.71 36.76 -3.62
CA LEU A 276 2.17 36.79 -3.47
C LEU A 276 2.90 36.88 -4.82
N ASN A 277 2.35 36.30 -5.89
CA ASN A 277 2.91 36.42 -7.24
C ASN A 277 2.87 37.84 -7.81
N CYS A 278 2.06 38.74 -7.25
CA CYS A 278 1.99 40.14 -7.65
C CYS A 278 3.03 41.01 -6.93
N PHE A 279 3.82 40.46 -6.01
CA PHE A 279 4.82 41.20 -5.23
C PHE A 279 6.25 40.66 -5.45
N PRO A 280 7.28 41.49 -5.23
CA PRO A 280 8.66 41.01 -5.16
C PRO A 280 8.86 39.98 -4.05
N LYS A 281 9.74 38.99 -4.29
CA LYS A 281 10.00 37.89 -3.33
C LYS A 281 10.42 38.39 -1.94
N GLN A 282 11.12 39.52 -1.86
CA GLN A 282 11.57 40.13 -0.61
C GLN A 282 10.40 40.54 0.29
N MET A 283 9.26 40.92 -0.30
CA MET A 283 8.06 41.35 0.43
C MET A 283 7.15 40.19 0.81
N ALA A 284 7.39 38.98 0.30
CA ALA A 284 6.47 37.85 0.43
C ALA A 284 6.18 37.47 1.89
N ALA A 285 7.18 37.59 2.78
CA ALA A 285 7.00 37.29 4.20
C ALA A 285 6.05 38.28 4.89
N ALA A 286 6.24 39.58 4.66
CA ALA A 286 5.39 40.63 5.23
C ALA A 286 3.95 40.53 4.70
N VAL A 287 3.79 40.44 3.37
CA VAL A 287 2.47 40.32 2.73
C VAL A 287 1.74 39.06 3.20
N LYS A 288 2.46 37.94 3.39
CA LYS A 288 1.84 36.72 3.92
C LYS A 288 1.36 36.89 5.36
N SER A 289 2.12 37.58 6.20
CA SER A 289 1.71 37.90 7.58
C SER A 289 0.40 38.68 7.59
N ASP A 290 0.33 39.74 6.78
CA ASP A 290 -0.88 40.58 6.68
C ASP A 290 -2.08 39.77 6.17
N LEU A 291 -1.87 38.87 5.20
CA LEU A 291 -2.91 37.97 4.71
C LEU A 291 -3.35 36.93 5.75
N ASP A 292 -2.43 36.45 6.59
CA ASP A 292 -2.76 35.52 7.66
C ASP A 292 -3.63 36.21 8.73
N ASP A 293 -3.42 37.50 9.02
CA ASP A 293 -4.30 38.28 9.91
C ASP A 293 -5.73 38.41 9.36
N ILE A 294 -5.87 38.63 8.05
CA ILE A 294 -7.19 38.65 7.39
C ILE A 294 -7.88 37.28 7.48
N ARG A 295 -7.12 36.19 7.30
CA ARG A 295 -7.63 34.82 7.36
C ARG A 295 -8.05 34.41 8.77
N LEU A 296 -7.28 34.85 9.77
CA LEU A 296 -7.38 34.42 11.16
C LEU A 296 -8.22 35.37 12.03
N PHE A 297 -8.80 36.42 11.45
CA PHE A 297 -9.66 37.36 12.19
C PHE A 297 -10.71 36.59 13.00
N ARG A 298 -10.57 36.69 14.32
CA ARG A 298 -11.02 35.74 15.37
C ARG A 298 -12.54 35.71 15.65
N GLY A 299 -13.38 35.73 14.61
CA GLY A 299 -14.84 35.68 14.75
C GLY A 299 -15.52 34.38 14.31
N LEU A 300 -14.89 33.57 13.43
CA LEU A 300 -15.62 32.50 12.70
C LEU A 300 -14.89 31.15 12.55
N CYS A 301 -13.60 31.04 12.91
CA CYS A 301 -12.77 29.87 12.55
C CYS A 301 -12.23 29.06 13.75
N GLY A 302 -12.94 29.03 14.88
CA GLY A 302 -12.50 28.32 16.09
C GLY A 302 -12.64 26.79 16.08
N TRP A 303 -13.17 26.17 15.02
CA TRP A 303 -13.68 24.79 15.14
C TRP A 303 -13.03 23.70 14.26
N LEU A 304 -12.15 24.04 13.33
CA LEU A 304 -11.61 23.03 12.41
C LEU A 304 -10.11 23.20 12.27
N GLY A 305 -9.35 22.20 12.75
CA GLY A 305 -7.91 22.05 12.56
C GLY A 305 -7.52 21.93 11.08
N PHE A 306 -7.65 23.03 10.35
CA PHE A 306 -7.37 23.16 8.93
C PHE A 306 -5.88 23.38 8.68
N ARG A 307 -5.09 22.31 8.70
CA ARG A 307 -3.84 22.29 7.94
C ARG A 307 -4.15 22.09 6.46
N SER A 308 -3.59 22.98 5.65
CA SER A 308 -3.69 23.02 4.19
C SER A 308 -3.40 21.67 3.55
N PHE A 309 -4.08 21.38 2.43
CA PHE A 309 -3.58 20.43 1.45
C PHE A 309 -2.21 20.93 0.99
N ALA A 310 -1.18 20.09 1.10
CA ALA A 310 0.19 20.43 0.75
C ALA A 310 0.35 20.42 -0.78
N CYS A 311 -0.11 21.49 -1.44
CA CYS A 311 0.28 21.77 -2.82
C CYS A 311 1.69 22.39 -2.79
N GLY A 312 2.70 21.53 -2.67
CA GLY A 312 4.11 21.92 -2.63
C GLY A 312 5.02 20.74 -2.29
N THR A 313 5.45 20.01 -3.32
CA THR A 313 6.69 19.23 -3.36
C THR A 313 6.95 18.10 -2.36
N ARG A 314 5.99 17.64 -1.55
CA ARG A 314 6.09 16.32 -0.87
C ARG A 314 4.76 15.60 -0.84
N CYS A 315 4.50 14.79 -1.87
CA CYS A 315 3.61 13.63 -1.74
C CYS A 315 4.21 12.70 -0.68
N CYS A 316 3.59 12.63 0.50
CA CYS A 316 3.55 11.48 1.41
C CYS A 316 2.94 11.93 2.74
N ALA A 317 1.79 11.34 3.07
CA ALA A 317 1.20 11.10 4.40
C ALA A 317 -0.28 11.48 4.44
N VAL A 318 -1.12 10.57 3.94
CA VAL A 318 -2.45 10.36 4.51
C VAL A 318 -2.28 9.18 5.45
N GLY A 319 -2.34 9.46 6.75
CA GLY A 319 -2.50 8.46 7.81
C GLY A 319 -3.93 8.50 8.33
#